data_AF-A0A094AUL3-F1
#
_entry.id   AF-A0A094AUL3-F1
#
_cell.length_a   1.000
_cell.length_b   1.000
_cell.length_c   1.000
_cell.angle_alpha   90.00
_cell.angle_beta   90.00
_cell.angle_gamma   90.00
#
_symmetry.space_group_name_H-M   'P 1'
#
loop_
_entity.id
_entity.type
_entity.pdbx_description
1 polymer ?
#
loop_
_entity_poly.entity_id
_entity_poly.type
_entity_poly.pdbx_seq_one_letter_code
_entity_poly.pdbx_strand_id
1 'polypeptide(L)'
;MSDSEDPEKSGSKRAQQEIIKGLLAKFLVNEEYQRLICVGEGCGVGLELRWVGRHMRKSHKLKKNMVTRVKRGIRAANWGQGWGKYGMMMPVDGLRPQEGLAVYDGARCQYCHMFRARTADEVERHSYELHGFSTSWEKVRVQSWGGKGEIGDLYWIVDENKGRGCDEKKGLEVIGENGEDSEGWSEGLNQEESEGNQEEDESDGWVADDGSTWEWSEVDERDYEILDDWILWSRWVDEGLSRGEKVD
;
A
#
# COMPACT_ATOMS: atom_id res chain seq x y z
N MET A 1 9.28 -52.65 -5.97
CA MET A 1 8.62 -51.94 -7.09
C MET A 1 9.07 -50.51 -7.00
N SER A 2 9.95 -50.09 -7.90
CA SER A 2 10.47 -48.72 -7.93
C SER A 2 9.58 -47.94 -8.87
N ASP A 3 8.77 -47.02 -8.33
CA ASP A 3 7.98 -46.09 -9.12
C ASP A 3 8.94 -45.17 -9.89
N SER A 4 9.14 -45.49 -11.16
CA SER A 4 9.86 -44.64 -12.10
C SER A 4 8.98 -43.43 -12.41
N GLU A 5 9.24 -42.31 -11.75
CA GLU A 5 8.59 -41.04 -12.07
C GLU A 5 8.93 -40.63 -13.52
N ASP A 6 7.88 -40.32 -14.28
CA ASP A 6 7.97 -39.92 -15.68
C ASP A 6 8.75 -38.59 -15.83
N PRO A 7 9.92 -38.57 -16.49
CA PRO A 7 10.80 -37.40 -16.54
C PRO A 7 10.19 -36.19 -17.27
N GLU A 8 9.20 -36.40 -18.15
CA GLU A 8 8.48 -35.31 -18.81
C GLU A 8 7.55 -34.55 -17.86
N LYS A 9 6.98 -35.25 -16.85
CA LYS A 9 6.09 -34.64 -15.86
C LYS A 9 6.85 -33.79 -14.84
N SER A 10 8.10 -34.16 -14.53
CA SER A 10 8.96 -33.41 -13.62
C SER A 10 9.47 -32.10 -14.23
N GLY A 11 9.78 -32.07 -15.54
CA GLY A 11 10.19 -30.86 -16.26
C GLY A 11 9.10 -29.78 -16.31
N SER A 12 7.85 -30.17 -16.53
CA SER A 12 6.69 -29.25 -16.57
C SER A 12 6.42 -28.58 -15.22
N LYS A 13 6.56 -29.32 -14.11
CA LYS A 13 6.40 -28.77 -12.75
C LYS A 13 7.47 -27.71 -12.44
N ARG A 14 8.74 -27.99 -12.77
CA ARG A 14 9.85 -27.06 -12.54
C ARG A 14 9.67 -25.75 -13.31
N ALA A 15 9.28 -25.84 -14.59
CA ALA A 15 9.01 -24.64 -15.39
C ALA A 15 7.88 -23.79 -14.80
N GLN A 16 6.80 -24.43 -14.32
CA GLN A 16 5.70 -23.71 -13.67
C GLN A 16 6.12 -23.03 -12.37
N GLN A 17 6.97 -23.67 -11.57
CA GLN A 17 7.51 -23.08 -10.34
C GLN A 17 8.36 -21.84 -10.64
N GLU A 18 9.23 -21.88 -11.64
CA GLU A 18 10.04 -20.73 -12.03
C GLU A 18 9.18 -19.56 -12.55
N ILE A 19 8.11 -19.84 -13.28
CA ILE A 19 7.14 -18.81 -13.68
C ILE A 19 6.49 -18.18 -12.43
N ILE A 20 6.06 -18.99 -11.46
CA ILE A 20 5.42 -18.47 -10.24
C ILE A 20 6.41 -17.64 -9.43
N LYS A 21 7.66 -18.09 -9.26
CA LYS A 21 8.72 -17.30 -8.61
C LYS A 21 8.92 -15.96 -9.30
N GLY A 22 9.01 -15.96 -10.63
CA GLY A 22 9.13 -14.73 -11.41
C GLY A 22 7.92 -13.80 -11.28
N LEU A 23 6.72 -14.33 -11.01
CA LEU A 23 5.53 -13.52 -10.73
C LEU A 23 5.51 -13.00 -9.29
N LEU A 24 5.96 -13.79 -8.31
CA LEU A 24 6.05 -13.39 -6.90
C LEU A 24 7.10 -12.28 -6.72
N ALA A 25 8.22 -12.36 -7.43
CA ALA A 25 9.27 -11.33 -7.43
C ALA A 25 8.79 -9.95 -7.94
N LYS A 26 7.60 -9.88 -8.56
CA LYS A 26 6.97 -8.61 -8.98
C LYS A 26 6.14 -7.95 -7.89
N PHE A 27 6.16 -8.50 -6.67
CA PHE A 27 5.51 -7.89 -5.51
C PHE A 27 6.54 -7.52 -4.46
N LEU A 28 6.54 -6.26 -4.06
CA LEU A 28 7.18 -5.82 -2.84
C LEU A 28 6.18 -5.94 -1.69
N VAL A 29 6.66 -6.44 -0.56
CA VAL A 29 5.86 -6.51 0.67
C VAL A 29 6.16 -5.25 1.49
N ASN A 30 5.13 -4.45 1.73
CA ASN A 30 5.19 -3.35 2.68
C ASN A 30 4.55 -3.82 3.99
N GLU A 31 5.39 -4.26 4.93
CA GLU A 31 4.94 -4.82 6.20
C GLU A 31 4.30 -3.76 7.10
N GLU A 32 4.82 -2.53 7.08
CA GLU A 32 4.34 -1.40 7.90
C GLU A 32 2.87 -1.08 7.64
N TYR A 33 2.48 -1.04 6.37
CA TYR A 33 1.10 -0.74 5.94
C TYR A 33 0.31 -1.98 5.50
N GLN A 34 0.89 -3.18 5.63
CA GLN A 34 0.32 -4.45 5.20
C GLN A 34 -0.18 -4.41 3.73
N ARG A 35 0.65 -3.86 2.83
CA ARG A 35 0.34 -3.73 1.40
C ARG A 35 1.27 -4.61 0.55
N LEU A 36 0.72 -5.11 -0.56
CA LEU A 36 1.49 -5.73 -1.64
C LEU A 36 1.61 -4.74 -2.79
N ILE A 37 2.83 -4.30 -3.07
CA ILE A 37 3.09 -3.32 -4.13
C ILE A 37 3.50 -4.07 -5.39
N CYS A 38 2.63 -4.04 -6.40
CA CYS A 38 2.92 -4.62 -7.71
C CYS A 38 3.92 -3.73 -8.46
N VAL A 39 5.16 -4.20 -8.58
CA VAL A 39 6.24 -3.58 -9.36
C VAL A 39 6.43 -4.25 -10.71
N GLY A 40 5.40 -4.97 -11.19
CA GLY A 40 5.34 -5.38 -12.58
C GLY A 40 5.49 -4.19 -13.52
N GLU A 41 6.01 -4.44 -14.73
CA GLU A 41 6.29 -3.41 -15.73
C GLU A 41 5.16 -2.37 -15.86
N GLY A 42 5.48 -1.11 -15.52
CA GLY A 42 4.55 0.03 -15.61
C GLY A 42 3.36 0.01 -14.64
N CYS A 43 3.40 -0.79 -13.57
CA CYS A 43 2.28 -0.98 -12.67
C CYS A 43 2.30 -0.01 -11.47
N GLY A 44 3.12 -0.28 -10.46
CA GLY A 44 3.28 0.57 -9.28
C GLY A 44 2.00 0.75 -8.45
N VAL A 45 1.29 -0.34 -8.18
CA VAL A 45 0.00 -0.32 -7.44
C VAL A 45 0.12 -1.09 -6.13
N GLY A 46 -0.22 -0.45 -5.01
CA GLY A 46 -0.37 -1.05 -3.69
C GLY A 46 -1.73 -1.71 -3.52
N LEU A 47 -1.74 -2.97 -3.08
CA LEU A 47 -2.92 -3.82 -3.05
C LEU A 47 -3.07 -4.48 -1.67
N GLU A 48 -4.32 -4.63 -1.24
CA GLU A 48 -4.66 -5.69 -0.28
C GLU A 48 -4.58 -7.06 -0.95
N LEU A 49 -4.25 -8.07 -0.14
CA LEU A 49 -4.21 -9.47 -0.56
C LEU A 49 -5.51 -9.93 -1.25
N ARG A 50 -6.68 -9.44 -0.82
CA ARG A 50 -7.97 -9.78 -1.45
C ARG A 50 -8.06 -9.28 -2.90
N TRP A 51 -7.41 -8.16 -3.23
CA TRP A 51 -7.47 -7.52 -4.55
C TRP A 51 -6.42 -8.02 -5.54
N VAL A 52 -5.34 -8.67 -5.06
CA VAL A 52 -4.25 -9.21 -5.89
C VAL A 52 -4.76 -10.06 -7.07
N GLY A 53 -5.73 -10.96 -6.82
CA GLY A 53 -6.24 -11.82 -7.89
C GLY A 53 -7.09 -11.11 -8.93
N ARG A 54 -7.77 -10.03 -8.57
CA ARG A 54 -8.50 -9.17 -9.52
C ARG A 54 -7.50 -8.37 -10.34
N HIS A 55 -6.53 -7.75 -9.67
CA HIS A 55 -5.48 -6.96 -10.28
C HIS A 55 -4.68 -7.75 -11.32
N MET A 56 -4.15 -8.92 -10.97
CA MET A 56 -3.36 -9.75 -11.89
C MET A 56 -4.12 -10.17 -13.15
N ARG A 57 -5.44 -10.40 -13.05
CA ARG A 57 -6.28 -10.72 -14.22
C ARG A 57 -6.53 -9.50 -15.09
N LYS A 58 -6.87 -8.36 -14.49
CA LYS A 58 -7.25 -7.15 -15.24
C LYS A 58 -6.03 -6.45 -15.84
N SER A 59 -5.00 -6.22 -15.02
CA SER A 59 -3.83 -5.42 -15.37
C SER A 59 -2.74 -6.25 -16.07
N HIS A 60 -2.50 -7.48 -15.61
CA HIS A 60 -1.43 -8.33 -16.17
C HIS A 60 -1.94 -9.49 -17.03
N LYS A 61 -3.25 -9.58 -17.30
CA LYS A 61 -3.89 -10.60 -18.15
C LYS A 61 -3.51 -12.05 -17.79
N LEU A 62 -3.22 -12.31 -16.51
CA LEU A 62 -2.85 -13.64 -16.05
C LEU A 62 -4.06 -14.58 -16.03
N LYS A 63 -3.84 -15.85 -16.42
CA LYS A 63 -4.86 -16.91 -16.39
C LYS A 63 -5.29 -17.22 -14.95
N LYS A 64 -6.55 -17.62 -14.76
CA LYS A 64 -7.15 -17.91 -13.44
C LYS A 64 -6.32 -18.89 -12.60
N ASN A 65 -5.83 -19.98 -13.21
CA ASN A 65 -5.02 -20.99 -12.52
C ASN A 65 -3.69 -20.42 -12.00
N MET A 66 -2.99 -19.60 -12.79
CA MET A 66 -1.76 -18.94 -12.38
C MET A 66 -2.02 -17.96 -11.24
N VAL A 67 -3.12 -17.19 -11.34
CA VAL A 67 -3.54 -16.25 -10.30
C VAL A 67 -3.79 -16.95 -8.97
N THR A 68 -4.49 -18.09 -8.98
CA THR A 68 -4.72 -18.89 -7.77
C THR A 68 -3.39 -19.33 -7.15
N ARG A 69 -2.45 -19.83 -7.95
CA ARG A 69 -1.13 -20.26 -7.47
C ARG A 69 -0.30 -19.12 -6.89
N VAL A 70 -0.29 -17.96 -7.55
CA VAL A 70 0.40 -16.76 -7.03
C VAL A 70 -0.22 -16.31 -5.70
N LYS A 71 -1.56 -16.25 -5.60
CA LYS A 71 -2.23 -15.91 -4.33
C LYS A 71 -1.86 -16.89 -3.21
N ARG A 72 -1.77 -18.19 -3.52
CA ARG A 72 -1.34 -19.21 -2.56
C ARG A 72 0.10 -19.00 -2.13
N GLY A 73 1.01 -18.74 -3.08
CA GLY A 73 2.41 -18.42 -2.80
C GLY A 73 2.57 -17.18 -1.91
N ILE A 74 1.84 -16.10 -2.20
CA ILE A 74 1.84 -14.88 -1.36
C ILE A 74 1.31 -15.19 0.05
N ARG A 75 0.21 -15.94 0.18
CA ARG A 75 -0.33 -16.31 1.49
C ARG A 75 0.66 -17.15 2.30
N ALA A 76 1.30 -18.11 1.65
CA ALA A 76 2.31 -18.94 2.29
C ALA A 76 3.50 -18.09 2.76
N ALA A 77 3.90 -17.13 1.93
CA ALA A 77 5.01 -16.23 2.23
C ALA A 77 4.78 -15.27 3.38
N ASN A 78 3.53 -14.89 3.60
CA ASN A 78 3.17 -13.92 4.62
C ASN A 78 2.36 -14.56 5.76
N TRP A 79 2.39 -15.90 5.87
CA TRP A 79 1.68 -16.61 6.92
C TRP A 79 2.22 -16.20 8.29
N GLY A 80 1.33 -15.91 9.25
CA GLY A 80 1.71 -15.49 10.60
C GLY A 80 2.04 -14.00 10.76
N GLN A 81 2.14 -13.22 9.68
CA GLN A 81 2.44 -11.79 9.75
C GLN A 81 1.24 -10.89 10.11
N GLY A 82 0.10 -11.46 10.50
CA GLY A 82 -1.02 -10.68 11.07
C GLY A 82 -1.73 -9.72 10.10
N TRP A 83 -1.82 -10.07 8.80
CA TRP A 83 -2.41 -9.27 7.70
C TRP A 83 -3.92 -8.98 7.78
N GLY A 84 -4.53 -9.09 8.96
CA GLY A 84 -5.97 -8.98 9.16
C GLY A 84 -6.45 -7.68 9.81
N LYS A 85 -5.54 -6.81 10.30
CA LYS A 85 -5.92 -5.72 11.22
C LYS A 85 -5.67 -4.30 10.72
N TYR A 86 -4.83 -4.08 9.71
CA TYR A 86 -4.34 -2.73 9.38
C TYR A 86 -4.54 -2.29 7.91
N GLY A 87 -5.43 -2.95 7.16
CA GLY A 87 -5.64 -2.68 5.73
C GLY A 87 -6.16 -1.28 5.36
N MET A 88 -6.36 -0.38 6.32
CA MET A 88 -6.80 1.00 6.07
C MET A 88 -5.81 2.08 6.52
N MET A 89 -4.64 1.71 7.05
CA MET A 89 -3.66 2.72 7.44
C MET A 89 -3.09 3.41 6.20
N MET A 90 -3.03 4.74 6.28
CA MET A 90 -2.39 5.61 5.31
C MET A 90 -1.07 6.10 5.89
N PRO A 91 -0.01 6.25 5.06
CA PRO A 91 1.20 6.89 5.52
C PRO A 91 0.90 8.32 5.98
N VAL A 92 1.63 8.75 7.02
CA VAL A 92 1.60 10.14 7.48
C VAL A 92 2.24 11.02 6.41
N ASP A 93 1.76 12.26 6.29
CA ASP A 93 2.32 13.22 5.36
C ASP A 93 3.77 13.58 5.66
N GLY A 94 4.52 13.87 4.60
CA GLY A 94 5.92 14.28 4.68
C GLY A 94 6.85 13.12 5.04
N LEU A 95 6.41 11.87 4.96
CA LEU A 95 7.28 10.71 4.98
C LEU A 95 8.00 10.55 3.63
N ARG A 96 9.07 9.75 3.61
CA ARG A 96 9.75 9.38 2.37
C ARG A 96 8.79 8.63 1.44
N PRO A 97 8.99 8.69 0.11
CA PRO A 97 8.25 7.88 -0.83
C PRO A 97 8.31 6.38 -0.47
N GLN A 98 7.16 5.73 -0.56
CA GLN A 98 7.04 4.28 -0.45
C GLN A 98 7.62 3.64 -1.71
N GLU A 99 8.47 2.63 -1.52
CA GLU A 99 9.18 1.96 -2.61
C GLU A 99 8.20 1.26 -3.56
N GLY A 100 8.50 1.32 -4.87
CA GLY A 100 7.68 0.68 -5.90
C GLY A 100 6.42 1.45 -6.30
N LEU A 101 6.07 2.54 -5.61
CA LEU A 101 4.99 3.44 -6.01
C LEU A 101 5.54 4.68 -6.71
N ALA A 102 4.83 5.14 -7.73
CA ALA A 102 5.16 6.37 -8.42
C ALA A 102 4.79 7.61 -7.60
N VAL A 103 5.63 8.64 -7.65
CA VAL A 103 5.39 9.96 -7.05
C VAL A 103 4.91 10.92 -8.14
N TYR A 104 3.88 11.69 -7.82
CA TYR A 104 3.24 12.62 -8.74
C TYR A 104 3.28 14.04 -8.22
N ASP A 105 3.23 15.00 -9.13
CA ASP A 105 2.80 16.35 -8.77
C ASP A 105 1.33 16.29 -8.34
N GLY A 106 1.00 17.02 -7.28
CA GLY A 106 -0.34 17.17 -6.77
C GLY A 106 -0.55 18.57 -6.19
N ALA A 107 -1.74 18.77 -5.65
CA ALA A 107 -2.14 20.01 -4.99
C ALA A 107 -2.76 19.70 -3.63
N ARG A 108 -2.52 20.58 -2.65
CA ARG A 108 -3.17 20.55 -1.33
C ARG A 108 -3.90 21.87 -1.10
N CYS A 109 -5.10 21.78 -0.53
CA CYS A 109 -5.85 22.96 -0.09
C CYS A 109 -5.08 23.66 1.04
N GLN A 110 -4.75 24.94 0.87
CA GLN A 110 -4.03 25.70 1.91
C GLN A 110 -4.92 26.07 3.10
N TYR A 111 -6.24 26.00 2.96
CA TYR A 111 -7.16 26.36 4.05
C TYR A 111 -7.34 25.20 5.04
N CYS A 112 -7.80 24.04 4.56
CA CYS A 112 -8.07 22.91 5.44
C CYS A 112 -6.85 21.99 5.63
N HIS A 113 -5.85 22.02 4.74
CA HIS A 113 -4.71 21.09 4.68
C HIS A 113 -5.03 19.58 4.62
N MET A 114 -6.31 19.20 4.74
CA MET A 114 -6.79 17.82 4.70
C MET A 114 -7.06 17.36 3.26
N PHE A 115 -7.57 18.26 2.42
CA PHE A 115 -7.89 17.93 1.04
C PHE A 115 -6.66 18.02 0.14
N ARG A 116 -6.44 16.96 -0.63
CA ARG A 116 -5.31 16.81 -1.54
C ARG A 116 -5.76 16.02 -2.75
N ALA A 117 -5.28 16.44 -3.90
CA ALA A 117 -5.64 15.86 -5.18
C ALA A 117 -4.44 15.87 -6.13
N ARG A 118 -4.62 15.27 -7.31
CA ARG A 118 -3.58 15.29 -8.36
C ARG A 118 -3.55 16.58 -9.14
N THR A 119 -4.67 17.27 -9.19
CA THR A 119 -4.81 18.49 -9.98
C THR A 119 -5.19 19.68 -9.10
N ALA A 120 -4.74 20.85 -9.52
CA ALA A 120 -5.16 22.12 -8.94
C ALA A 120 -6.69 22.29 -9.02
N ASP A 121 -7.26 22.00 -10.19
CA ASP A 121 -8.70 22.12 -10.48
C ASP A 121 -9.57 21.33 -9.48
N GLU A 122 -9.14 20.13 -9.07
CA GLU A 122 -9.84 19.35 -8.03
C GLU A 122 -9.82 20.04 -6.67
N VAL A 123 -8.71 20.69 -6.31
CA VAL A 123 -8.58 21.45 -5.06
C VAL A 123 -9.36 22.75 -5.11
N GLU A 124 -9.35 23.45 -6.25
CA GLU A 124 -10.12 24.67 -6.48
C GLU A 124 -11.62 24.41 -6.39
N ARG A 125 -12.10 23.32 -7.00
CA ARG A 125 -13.50 22.87 -6.87
C ARG A 125 -13.86 22.56 -5.42
N HIS A 126 -13.04 21.77 -4.72
CA HIS A 126 -13.22 21.50 -3.29
C HIS A 126 -13.31 22.80 -2.47
N SER A 127 -12.43 23.76 -2.75
CA SER A 127 -12.43 25.04 -2.06
C SER A 127 -13.68 25.86 -2.33
N TYR A 128 -14.13 25.90 -3.57
CA TYR A 128 -15.35 26.61 -3.91
C TYR A 128 -16.56 25.99 -3.20
N GLU A 129 -16.66 24.65 -3.21
CA GLU A 129 -17.77 23.89 -2.62
C GLU A 129 -17.79 23.95 -1.08
N LEU A 130 -16.64 23.86 -0.41
CA LEU A 130 -16.58 23.75 1.06
C LEU A 130 -16.06 25.00 1.79
N HIS A 131 -15.43 25.93 1.08
CA HIS A 131 -14.93 27.18 1.67
C HIS A 131 -15.62 28.42 1.09
N GLY A 132 -16.28 28.33 -0.06
CA GLY A 132 -17.08 29.43 -0.63
C GLY A 132 -16.26 30.48 -1.38
N PHE A 133 -14.99 30.19 -1.68
CA PHE A 133 -14.11 31.08 -2.46
C PHE A 133 -13.05 30.28 -3.22
N SER A 134 -12.50 30.88 -4.29
CA SER A 134 -11.32 30.35 -4.97
C SER A 134 -10.10 30.55 -4.07
N THR A 135 -9.66 29.49 -3.38
CA THR A 135 -8.43 29.54 -2.58
C THR A 135 -7.19 29.33 -3.42
N SER A 136 -6.08 29.77 -2.84
CA SER A 136 -4.75 29.29 -3.18
C SER A 136 -4.59 27.82 -2.75
N TRP A 137 -4.07 27.01 -3.65
CA TRP A 137 -3.55 25.68 -3.36
C TRP A 137 -2.03 25.74 -3.38
N GLU A 138 -1.39 24.78 -2.70
CA GLU A 138 0.06 24.61 -2.79
C GLU A 138 0.41 23.38 -3.62
N LYS A 139 1.46 23.51 -4.42
CA LYS A 139 2.03 22.39 -5.17
C LYS A 139 2.73 21.45 -4.19
N VAL A 140 2.36 20.18 -4.20
CA VAL A 140 2.94 19.14 -3.35
C VAL A 140 3.33 17.92 -4.19
N ARG A 141 4.11 17.02 -3.60
CA ARG A 141 4.44 15.72 -4.18
C ARG A 141 3.64 14.66 -3.45
N VAL A 142 2.93 13.81 -4.19
CA VAL A 142 1.97 12.85 -3.61
C VAL A 142 2.18 11.44 -4.13
N GLN A 143 1.79 10.47 -3.31
CA GLN A 143 1.63 9.06 -3.70
C GLN A 143 0.21 8.59 -3.36
N SER A 144 -0.22 7.52 -4.03
CA SER A 144 -1.45 6.78 -3.71
C SER A 144 -1.18 5.28 -3.80
N TRP A 145 -1.99 4.48 -3.11
CA TRP A 145 -1.97 3.02 -3.27
C TRP A 145 -2.48 2.61 -4.67
N GLY A 146 -3.40 3.35 -5.27
CA GLY A 146 -3.95 3.05 -6.60
C GLY A 146 -2.94 3.24 -7.75
N GLY A 147 -1.79 3.88 -7.48
CA GLY A 147 -0.68 4.03 -8.42
C GLY A 147 -0.98 5.05 -9.50
N LYS A 148 -1.98 4.79 -10.36
CA LYS A 148 -2.35 5.66 -11.49
C LYS A 148 -3.30 6.81 -11.12
N GLY A 149 -3.73 6.94 -9.87
CA GLY A 149 -4.53 8.07 -9.40
C GLY A 149 -5.88 8.14 -10.07
N GLU A 150 -6.65 7.06 -9.95
CA GLU A 150 -8.05 7.07 -10.35
C GLU A 150 -8.86 7.94 -9.38
N ILE A 151 -10.02 8.42 -9.84
CA ILE A 151 -10.94 9.21 -9.02
C ILE A 151 -11.32 8.39 -7.77
N GLY A 152 -11.06 8.95 -6.58
CA GLY A 152 -11.30 8.27 -5.30
C GLY A 152 -10.07 7.64 -4.65
N ASP A 153 -8.89 7.72 -5.28
CA ASP A 153 -7.63 7.37 -4.62
C ASP A 153 -7.38 8.29 -3.41
N LEU A 154 -6.98 7.69 -2.28
CA LEU A 154 -6.46 8.43 -1.14
C LEU A 154 -4.98 8.76 -1.37
N TYR A 155 -4.66 10.04 -1.28
CA TYR A 155 -3.30 10.56 -1.43
C TYR A 155 -2.66 10.87 -0.08
N TRP A 156 -1.34 10.74 -0.02
CA TRP A 156 -0.51 11.31 1.05
C TRP A 156 0.63 12.11 0.44
N ILE A 157 1.08 13.14 1.15
CA ILE A 157 2.21 13.97 0.74
C ILE A 157 3.51 13.24 1.08
N VAL A 158 4.45 13.26 0.14
CA VAL A 158 5.78 12.68 0.33
C VAL A 158 6.85 13.75 0.28
N ASP A 159 7.91 13.53 1.04
CA ASP A 159 9.12 14.34 1.02
C ASP A 159 10.24 13.56 0.31
N GLU A 160 10.53 13.93 -0.95
CA GLU A 160 11.56 13.29 -1.77
C GLU A 160 13.00 13.66 -1.35
N ASN A 161 13.16 14.60 -0.42
CA ASN A 161 14.45 14.99 0.13
C ASN A 161 14.81 14.18 1.39
N LYS A 162 13.80 13.67 2.12
CA LYS A 162 14.02 12.77 3.25
C LYS A 162 14.60 11.44 2.78
N GLY A 163 15.85 11.19 3.16
CA GLY A 163 16.59 9.96 2.86
C GLY A 163 17.72 10.11 1.84
N ARG A 164 17.93 11.31 1.26
CA ARG A 164 18.98 11.52 0.24
C ARG A 164 20.37 11.89 0.81
N GLY A 165 20.56 11.89 2.12
CA GLY A 165 21.85 12.31 2.68
C GLY A 165 21.90 12.45 4.20
N CYS A 166 21.65 11.36 4.91
CA CYS A 166 22.24 11.21 6.24
C CYS A 166 22.73 9.77 6.37
N ASP A 167 23.80 9.45 5.63
CA ASP A 167 24.79 8.53 6.19
C ASP A 167 25.30 9.23 7.45
N GLU A 168 24.60 9.00 8.57
CA GLU A 168 25.09 9.31 9.89
C GLU A 168 26.40 8.55 10.05
N LYS A 169 27.49 9.20 9.65
CA LYS A 169 28.78 8.98 10.29
C LYS A 169 28.51 9.13 11.77
N LYS A 170 28.38 7.99 12.45
CA LYS A 170 28.54 7.82 13.89
C LYS A 170 29.90 8.42 14.29
N GLY A 171 29.92 9.73 14.44
CA GLY A 171 30.89 10.48 15.23
C GLY A 171 30.15 10.91 16.48
N LEU A 172 29.91 9.96 17.38
CA LEU A 172 29.40 10.22 18.72
C LEU A 172 30.51 10.93 19.51
N GLU A 173 30.66 12.24 19.35
CA GLU A 173 31.36 13.06 20.35
C GLU A 173 30.33 13.47 21.41
N VAL A 174 30.35 12.71 22.51
CA VAL A 174 29.65 13.05 23.74
C VAL A 174 30.36 14.26 24.35
N ILE A 175 29.78 15.43 24.16
CA ILE A 175 29.93 16.60 25.04
C ILE A 175 28.49 16.85 25.51
N GLY A 176 28.09 16.49 26.73
CA GLY A 176 28.72 16.89 27.98
C GLY A 176 28.08 18.21 28.42
N GLU A 177 27.19 18.11 29.42
CA GLU A 177 26.76 19.17 30.34
C GLU A 177 25.38 19.85 30.16
N ASN A 178 24.52 19.52 31.12
CA ASN A 178 23.77 20.39 32.03
C ASN A 178 22.89 21.52 31.49
N GLY A 179 21.63 21.49 31.93
CA GLY A 179 20.74 22.64 31.97
C GLY A 179 19.34 22.23 32.42
N GLU A 180 19.18 22.10 33.74
CA GLU A 180 17.90 22.01 34.44
C GLU A 180 17.06 23.29 34.22
N ASP A 181 15.78 23.20 34.58
CA ASP A 181 14.81 24.28 34.78
C ASP A 181 14.05 24.82 33.56
N SER A 182 12.76 24.47 33.47
CA SER A 182 11.72 25.40 33.94
C SER A 182 10.34 24.77 33.78
N GLU A 183 9.72 24.51 34.93
CA GLU A 183 8.28 24.37 35.08
C GLU A 183 7.58 25.65 34.61
N GLY A 184 6.44 25.51 33.93
CA GLY A 184 5.68 26.65 33.41
C GLY A 184 4.27 26.24 33.00
N TRP A 185 3.38 26.18 33.99
CA TRP A 185 1.94 25.97 33.85
C TRP A 185 1.27 27.08 33.04
N SER A 186 0.29 26.73 32.21
CA SER A 186 -0.91 27.55 32.02
C SER A 186 -2.09 26.67 31.63
N GLU A 187 -2.96 26.41 32.59
CA GLU A 187 -4.34 25.98 32.36
C GLU A 187 -5.13 27.16 31.77
N GLY A 188 -5.77 26.94 30.63
CA GLY A 188 -6.62 27.92 29.95
C GLY A 188 -7.89 27.25 29.46
N LEU A 189 -8.85 27.12 30.37
CA LEU A 189 -10.26 26.83 30.07
C LEU A 189 -10.81 27.93 29.15
N ASN A 190 -11.50 27.56 28.07
CA ASN A 190 -12.65 28.31 27.57
C ASN A 190 -13.61 27.37 26.84
N GLN A 191 -14.66 27.06 27.59
CA GLN A 191 -16.02 26.71 27.21
C GLN A 191 -16.58 27.72 26.22
N GLU A 192 -17.05 27.29 25.04
CA GLU A 192 -18.21 27.88 24.38
C GLU A 192 -19.00 26.78 23.65
N GLU A 193 -20.24 26.62 24.10
CA GLU A 193 -21.28 25.79 23.54
C GLU A 193 -21.91 26.56 22.38
N SER A 194 -22.02 25.95 21.19
CA SER A 194 -22.82 26.51 20.11
C SER A 194 -23.80 25.44 19.61
N GLU A 195 -25.01 25.52 20.14
CA GLU A 195 -26.23 24.96 19.57
C GLU A 195 -26.65 25.83 18.37
N GLY A 196 -27.08 25.24 17.26
CA GLY A 196 -27.73 26.02 16.20
C GLY A 196 -27.81 25.36 14.82
N ASN A 197 -29.01 24.88 14.51
CA ASN A 197 -29.66 24.74 13.20
C ASN A 197 -29.30 23.54 12.31
N GLN A 198 -30.12 22.50 12.47
CA GLN A 198 -30.65 21.70 11.37
C GLN A 198 -31.51 22.60 10.46
N GLU A 199 -31.10 22.76 9.21
CA GLU A 199 -32.00 23.07 8.10
C GLU A 199 -31.71 22.05 6.99
N GLU A 200 -32.74 21.27 6.70
CA GLU A 200 -32.77 20.19 5.73
C GLU A 200 -32.84 20.81 4.33
N ASP A 201 -31.80 20.62 3.52
CA ASP A 201 -31.83 21.02 2.11
C ASP A 201 -32.09 19.78 1.24
N GLU A 202 -33.29 19.75 0.67
CA GLU A 202 -33.77 18.81 -0.34
C GLU A 202 -32.96 19.00 -1.62
N SER A 203 -31.95 18.14 -1.84
CA SER A 203 -31.28 18.03 -3.12
C SER A 203 -31.65 16.74 -3.83
N ASP A 204 -32.52 16.92 -4.82
CA ASP A 204 -32.90 15.95 -5.84
C ASP A 204 -31.70 15.37 -6.61
N GLY A 205 -31.69 14.04 -6.72
CA GLY A 205 -31.53 13.39 -8.01
C GLY A 205 -30.15 13.35 -8.65
N TRP A 206 -29.26 12.51 -8.13
CA TRP A 206 -28.29 11.79 -8.97
C TRP A 206 -28.30 10.31 -8.59
N VAL A 207 -28.93 9.51 -9.44
CA VAL A 207 -28.78 8.05 -9.44
C VAL A 207 -27.35 7.75 -9.87
N ALA A 208 -26.46 7.65 -8.89
CA ALA A 208 -25.18 6.99 -9.10
C ALA A 208 -25.49 5.52 -9.39
N ASP A 209 -25.22 5.10 -10.63
CA ASP A 209 -25.16 3.71 -11.06
C ASP A 209 -24.37 2.91 -10.03
N ASP A 210 -25.10 2.15 -9.22
CA ASP A 210 -24.60 1.37 -8.11
C ASP A 210 -23.87 0.16 -8.67
N GLY A 211 -22.59 0.36 -9.01
CA GLY A 211 -21.62 -0.70 -9.26
C GLY A 211 -21.35 -1.63 -8.06
N SER A 212 -22.33 -1.81 -7.17
CA SER A 212 -22.29 -2.52 -5.88
C SER A 212 -23.38 -3.58 -5.74
N THR A 213 -23.80 -4.22 -6.84
CA THR A 213 -24.50 -5.52 -6.78
C THR A 213 -23.74 -6.56 -7.57
N TRP A 214 -22.61 -7.04 -7.02
CA TRP A 214 -22.00 -8.29 -7.46
C TRP A 214 -21.95 -9.25 -6.29
N GLU A 215 -23.05 -10.00 -6.19
CA GLU A 215 -23.27 -11.24 -5.47
C GLU A 215 -21.97 -12.00 -5.16
N TRP A 216 -21.66 -12.07 -3.87
CA TRP A 216 -20.54 -12.82 -3.33
C TRP A 216 -20.74 -14.30 -3.61
N SER A 217 -20.22 -14.79 -4.73
CA SER A 217 -20.12 -16.23 -4.94
C SER A 217 -19.16 -16.78 -3.89
N GLU A 218 -19.72 -17.57 -2.98
CA GLU A 218 -19.05 -18.25 -1.89
C GLU A 218 -17.73 -18.89 -2.38
N VAL A 219 -16.66 -18.58 -1.66
CA VAL A 219 -15.34 -19.18 -1.89
C VAL A 219 -15.44 -20.61 -1.40
N ASP A 220 -15.49 -21.56 -2.33
CA ASP A 220 -15.41 -23.00 -2.07
C ASP A 220 -14.11 -23.29 -1.28
N GLU A 221 -14.26 -23.65 0.00
CA GLU A 221 -13.19 -23.95 0.95
C GLU A 221 -12.52 -25.32 0.72
N ARG A 222 -12.75 -25.95 -0.43
CA ARG A 222 -12.13 -27.25 -0.78
C ARG A 222 -10.84 -27.07 -1.57
N ASP A 223 -9.73 -26.86 -0.86
CA ASP A 223 -8.38 -26.92 -1.46
C ASP A 223 -7.32 -27.37 -0.43
N TYR A 224 -7.66 -28.35 0.42
CA TYR A 224 -6.84 -28.88 1.54
C TYR A 224 -5.97 -30.11 1.18
N GLU A 225 -5.54 -30.29 -0.06
CA GLU A 225 -4.72 -31.47 -0.43
C GLU A 225 -3.42 -31.15 -1.20
N ILE A 226 -2.70 -30.08 -0.87
CA ILE A 226 -1.30 -29.91 -1.31
C ILE A 226 -0.47 -29.24 -0.19
N LEU A 227 -0.26 -29.98 0.91
CA LEU A 227 0.69 -29.62 1.97
C LEU A 227 2.15 -29.94 1.59
N ASP A 228 2.38 -30.72 0.53
CA ASP A 228 3.73 -31.17 0.15
C ASP A 228 4.59 -30.11 -0.57
N ASP A 229 3.99 -29.02 -1.08
CA ASP A 229 4.73 -27.89 -1.66
C ASP A 229 5.27 -26.92 -0.58
N TRP A 230 4.86 -27.06 0.68
CA TRP A 230 5.25 -26.18 1.79
C TRP A 230 6.68 -26.44 2.30
N ILE A 231 7.08 -27.71 2.40
CA ILE A 231 8.36 -28.12 3.01
C ILE A 231 9.58 -27.64 2.20
N LEU A 232 9.44 -27.48 0.88
CA LEU A 232 10.51 -26.97 0.02
C LEU A 232 10.66 -25.45 0.07
N TRP A 233 9.63 -24.72 0.50
CA TRP A 233 9.66 -23.25 0.50
C TRP A 233 10.23 -22.69 1.82
N SER A 234 9.92 -23.31 2.97
CA SER A 234 10.49 -22.91 4.27
C SER A 234 12.01 -23.04 4.32
N ARG A 235 12.58 -24.06 3.67
CA ARG A 235 14.04 -24.28 3.63
C ARG A 235 14.80 -23.25 2.79
N TRP A 236 14.11 -22.48 1.95
CA TRP A 236 14.75 -21.57 0.99
C TRP A 236 14.81 -20.11 1.46
N VAL A 237 13.87 -19.67 2.30
CA VAL A 237 13.93 -18.35 2.96
C VAL A 237 15.15 -18.26 3.89
N ASP A 238 15.49 -19.36 4.56
CA ASP A 238 16.68 -19.44 5.43
C ASP A 238 18.01 -19.42 4.64
N GLU A 239 18.04 -19.94 3.41
CA GLU A 239 19.24 -19.97 2.55
C GLU A 239 19.43 -18.69 1.71
N GLY A 240 18.39 -17.88 1.52
CA GLY A 240 18.46 -16.60 0.79
C GLY A 240 19.00 -15.43 1.63
N LEU A 241 18.82 -15.46 2.95
CA LEU A 241 19.31 -14.44 3.89
C LEU A 241 20.79 -14.61 4.28
N SER A 242 21.39 -15.76 3.97
CA SER A 242 22.76 -16.11 4.36
C SER A 242 23.83 -15.84 3.29
N ARG A 243 23.45 -15.37 2.08
CA ARG A 243 24.37 -15.02 0.99
C ARG A 243 24.63 -13.51 0.82
N GLY A 244 24.55 -12.75 1.91
CA GLY A 244 25.25 -11.47 2.03
C GLY A 244 26.74 -11.69 2.32
N GLU A 245 27.45 -12.40 1.45
CA GLU A 245 28.89 -12.61 1.58
C GLU A 245 29.65 -11.41 1.02
N LYS A 246 30.45 -10.85 1.93
CA LYS A 246 31.49 -9.83 1.80
C LYS A 246 32.11 -9.74 0.40
N VAL A 247 32.08 -8.53 -0.16
CA VAL A 247 33.05 -8.11 -1.16
C VAL A 247 34.15 -7.38 -0.39
N ASP A 248 35.33 -7.98 -0.36
CA ASP A 248 36.58 -7.40 0.17
C ASP A 248 37.01 -6.15 -0.61
#